data_AF-A0A1I8Q4R9-F1
#
_entry.id   AF-A0A1I8Q4R9-F1
#
_cell.length_a   1.000
_cell.length_b   1.000
_cell.length_c   1.000
_cell.angle_alpha   90.00
_cell.angle_beta   90.00
_cell.angle_gamma   90.00
#
_symmetry.space_group_name_H-M   'P 1'
#
loop_
_entity.id
_entity.type
_entity.pdbx_description
1 polymer ?
#
loop_
_entity_poly.entity_id
_entity_poly.type
_entity_poly.pdbx_seq_one_letter_code
_entity_poly.pdbx_strand_id
1 'polypeptide(L)'
;MVRSMGPISEVDMTYSMDCYFRQSWVDKRLAFKGAQDTLALSVSMLARIWKPDTYFYNGKQSYLHTITTPNKFVRIHQDGRVLYSSRLTIKAGCPMNLEDFPMDIQKCPLKFGSFGYTTSDVIYRWNNERPAVAIAEDMKLSQFDLVDCPAGNLTDVVYKASSPFDRYGKDMGKMRRNGDHHRYDNNNEDHNK
;
A
#
# COMPACT_ATOMS: atom_id res chain seq x y z
N MET A 1 6.93 -1.85 -1.07
CA MET A 1 7.05 -2.76 -2.23
C MET A 1 5.87 -3.72 -2.20
N VAL A 2 5.06 -3.76 -3.25
CA VAL A 2 3.94 -4.70 -3.39
C VAL A 2 4.48 -6.02 -3.93
N ARG A 3 4.11 -7.13 -3.30
CA ARG A 3 4.51 -8.50 -3.67
C ARG A 3 3.39 -9.22 -4.42
N SER A 4 2.15 -8.98 -4.03
CA SER A 4 0.96 -9.55 -4.67
C SER A 4 -0.22 -8.62 -4.47
N MET A 5 -1.18 -8.70 -5.39
CA MET A 5 -2.50 -8.08 -5.27
C MET A 5 -3.54 -9.15 -5.59
N GLY A 6 -4.62 -9.17 -4.83
CA GLY A 6 -5.67 -10.17 -4.91
C GLY A 6 -5.84 -10.97 -3.60
N PRO A 7 -7.00 -11.63 -3.40
CA PRO A 7 -8.17 -11.61 -4.29
C PRO A 7 -8.88 -10.25 -4.34
N ILE A 8 -9.57 -10.00 -5.45
CA ILE A 8 -10.49 -8.87 -5.63
C ILE A 8 -11.90 -9.46 -5.53
N SER A 9 -12.79 -8.80 -4.78
CA SER A 9 -14.19 -9.20 -4.61
C SER A 9 -15.06 -8.04 -5.07
N GLU A 10 -15.70 -8.21 -6.23
CA GLU A 10 -16.68 -7.28 -6.78
C GLU A 10 -17.95 -7.25 -5.92
N VAL A 11 -18.30 -8.37 -5.27
CA VAL A 11 -19.45 -8.48 -4.38
C VAL A 11 -19.23 -7.65 -3.11
N ASP A 12 -18.06 -7.79 -2.47
CA ASP A 12 -17.77 -7.07 -1.22
C ASP A 12 -17.23 -5.65 -1.45
N MET A 13 -16.92 -5.32 -2.71
CA MET A 13 -16.22 -4.10 -3.11
C MET A 13 -14.88 -3.99 -2.36
N THR A 14 -14.06 -5.04 -2.42
CA THR A 14 -12.77 -5.11 -1.72
C THR A 14 -11.65 -5.71 -2.56
N TYR A 15 -10.41 -5.40 -2.18
CA TYR A 15 -9.22 -6.08 -2.68
C TYR A 15 -8.25 -6.36 -1.53
N SER A 16 -7.42 -7.38 -1.71
CA SER A 16 -6.30 -7.69 -0.82
C SER A 16 -4.96 -7.37 -1.48
N MET A 17 -3.94 -7.07 -0.69
CA MET A 17 -2.56 -6.94 -1.18
C MET A 17 -1.56 -7.39 -0.12
N ASP A 18 -0.46 -8.01 -0.56
CA ASP A 18 0.71 -8.21 0.27
C ASP A 18 1.80 -7.22 -0.09
N CYS A 19 2.34 -6.54 0.91
CA CYS A 19 3.38 -5.56 0.69
C CYS A 19 4.41 -5.51 1.83
N TYR A 20 5.60 -5.00 1.52
CA TYR A 20 6.52 -4.45 2.50
C TYR A 20 6.24 -2.95 2.63
N PHE A 21 5.70 -2.57 3.79
CA PHE A 21 5.45 -1.20 4.17
C PHE A 21 6.66 -0.65 4.94
N ARG A 22 7.26 0.42 4.41
CA ARG A 22 8.49 1.01 4.96
C ARG A 22 8.24 2.43 5.41
N GLN A 23 8.75 2.75 6.58
CA GLN A 23 8.66 4.08 7.18
C GLN A 23 10.05 4.51 7.63
N SER A 24 10.33 5.80 7.49
CA SER A 24 11.54 6.39 8.05
C SER A 24 11.22 7.68 8.76
N TRP A 25 11.79 7.85 9.95
CA TRP A 25 11.71 9.07 10.74
C TRP A 25 13.04 9.30 11.45
N VAL A 26 13.24 10.51 11.98
CA VAL A 26 14.42 10.84 12.79
C VAL A 26 13.99 10.98 14.24
N ASP A 27 14.59 10.20 15.12
CA ASP A 27 14.44 10.32 16.57
C ASP A 27 15.81 10.58 17.21
N LYS A 28 16.04 11.84 17.58
CA LYS A 28 17.33 12.29 18.14
C LYS A 28 17.72 11.55 19.43
N ARG A 29 16.75 10.97 20.16
CA ARG A 29 17.00 10.22 21.40
C ARG A 29 17.68 8.87 21.13
N LEU A 30 17.60 8.39 19.89
CA LEU A 30 18.19 7.13 19.44
C LEU A 30 19.52 7.31 18.71
N ALA A 31 20.02 8.55 18.60
CA ALA A 31 21.33 8.82 18.04
C ALA A 31 22.42 8.19 18.92
N PHE A 32 23.44 7.62 18.27
CA PHE A 32 24.52 6.92 18.96
C PHE A 32 25.85 7.15 18.23
N LYS A 33 26.95 6.98 18.96
CA LYS A 33 28.31 6.95 18.39
C LYS A 33 28.83 5.53 18.47
N GLY A 34 29.37 5.01 17.38
CA GLY A 34 29.92 3.67 17.33
C GLY A 34 30.76 3.45 16.08
N ALA A 35 31.41 2.29 15.99
CA ALA A 35 32.18 1.90 14.81
C ALA A 35 31.28 1.53 13.61
N GLN A 36 30.03 1.13 13.86
CA GLN A 36 29.06 0.79 12.81
C GLN A 36 28.13 1.96 12.53
N ASP A 37 27.86 2.21 11.25
CA ASP A 37 26.94 3.27 10.80
C ASP A 37 25.48 3.00 11.17
N THR A 38 25.13 1.72 11.38
CA THR A 38 23.76 1.30 11.66
C THR A 38 23.68 0.15 12.66
N LEU A 39 22.61 0.13 13.44
CA LEU A 39 22.26 -0.95 14.37
C LEU A 39 20.97 -1.62 13.91
N ALA A 40 21.01 -2.93 13.66
CA ALA A 40 19.83 -3.74 13.43
C ALA A 40 19.25 -4.18 14.77
N LEU A 41 17.95 -3.91 15.00
CA LEU A 41 17.31 -4.20 16.29
C LEU A 41 16.40 -5.41 16.23
N SER A 42 16.28 -6.09 17.38
CA SER A 42 15.26 -7.12 17.59
C SER A 42 13.85 -6.50 17.65
N VAL A 43 12.85 -7.32 17.33
CA VAL A 43 11.43 -6.93 17.45
C VAL A 43 11.05 -6.58 18.91
N SER A 44 11.71 -7.19 19.89
CA SER A 44 11.49 -6.88 21.32
C SER A 44 11.90 -5.45 21.67
N MET A 45 12.97 -4.92 21.07
CA MET A 45 13.40 -3.56 21.31
C MET A 45 12.52 -2.53 20.60
N LEU A 46 11.95 -2.89 19.44
CA LEU A 46 10.97 -2.05 18.74
C LEU A 46 9.76 -1.72 19.63
N ALA A 47 9.35 -2.61 20.53
CA ALA A 47 8.24 -2.34 21.45
C ALA A 47 8.52 -1.17 22.41
N ARG A 48 9.79 -0.80 22.62
CA ARG A 48 10.22 0.29 23.51
C ARG A 48 10.52 1.60 22.76
N ILE A 49 10.44 1.57 21.43
CA ILE A 49 10.73 2.72 20.58
C ILE A 49 9.41 3.30 20.09
N TRP A 50 9.29 4.62 20.15
CA TRP A 50 8.15 5.30 19.56
C TRP A 50 8.12 5.03 18.05
N LYS A 51 6.92 4.72 17.54
CA LYS A 51 6.66 4.55 16.11
C LYS A 51 5.35 5.28 15.77
N PRO A 52 5.20 5.81 14.56
CA PRO A 52 3.94 6.39 14.12
C PRO A 52 2.80 5.36 14.17
N ASP A 53 1.61 5.83 14.51
CA ASP A 53 0.36 5.07 14.64
C ASP A 53 -0.39 4.95 13.30
N THR A 54 0.33 4.52 12.26
CA THR A 54 -0.23 4.47 10.91
C THR A 54 -1.42 3.52 10.82
N TYR A 55 -2.55 4.04 10.34
CA TYR A 55 -3.81 3.34 10.18
C TYR A 55 -4.30 3.41 8.73
N PHE A 56 -4.93 2.34 8.24
CA PHE A 56 -5.50 2.27 6.90
C PHE A 56 -7.00 2.63 6.94
N TYR A 57 -7.35 3.85 6.52
CA TYR A 57 -8.71 4.40 6.64
C TYR A 57 -9.78 3.61 5.87
N ASN A 58 -9.44 3.06 4.71
CA ASN A 58 -10.34 2.21 3.95
C ASN A 58 -10.07 0.71 4.16
N GLY A 59 -9.37 0.32 5.22
CA GLY A 59 -9.20 -1.08 5.59
C GLY A 59 -10.53 -1.69 6.03
N LYS A 60 -11.07 -2.64 5.26
CA LYS A 60 -12.38 -3.26 5.55
C LYS A 60 -12.31 -4.47 6.49
N GLN A 61 -11.10 -4.87 6.89
CA GLN A 61 -10.78 -5.96 7.83
C GLN A 61 -9.25 -6.07 7.86
N SER A 62 -8.54 -4.98 8.21
CA SER A 62 -7.08 -5.02 8.35
C SER A 62 -6.72 -5.80 9.62
N TYR A 63 -6.88 -7.12 9.58
CA TYR A 63 -6.36 -8.01 10.60
C TYR A 63 -4.84 -7.84 10.55
N LEU A 64 -4.27 -7.18 11.58
CA LEU A 64 -2.86 -7.38 11.89
C LEU A 64 -2.75 -8.87 12.24
N HIS A 65 -2.44 -9.72 11.25
CA HIS A 65 -2.29 -11.14 11.48
C HIS A 65 -1.28 -11.36 12.61
N THR A 66 -1.78 -11.68 13.80
CA THR A 66 -0.98 -12.26 14.89
C THR A 66 -0.74 -13.73 14.57
N ILE A 67 -0.04 -14.03 13.46
CA ILE A 67 0.31 -15.40 13.11
C ILE A 67 1.80 -15.43 12.79
N THR A 68 2.57 -15.87 13.80
CA THR A 68 4.03 -15.93 13.90
C THR A 68 4.73 -14.56 13.87
N THR A 69 5.92 -14.44 14.47
CA THR A 69 6.62 -13.17 14.73
C THR A 69 6.47 -12.22 13.53
N PRO A 70 5.89 -11.02 13.70
CA PRO A 70 5.65 -10.16 12.56
C PRO A 70 7.00 -9.88 11.90
N ASN A 71 7.09 -10.12 10.58
CA ASN A 71 8.27 -9.89 9.74
C ASN A 71 8.57 -8.39 9.70
N LYS A 72 9.11 -7.91 10.82
CA LYS A 72 9.44 -6.54 11.14
C LYS A 72 10.94 -6.46 11.21
N PHE A 73 11.48 -5.45 10.55
CA PHE A 73 12.87 -5.11 10.62
C PHE A 73 13.01 -3.65 11.00
N VAL A 74 13.93 -3.36 11.92
CA VAL A 74 14.24 -2.01 12.38
C VAL A 74 15.73 -1.81 12.29
N ARG A 75 16.13 -0.69 11.69
CA ARG A 75 17.51 -0.24 11.65
C ARG A 75 17.60 1.19 12.14
N ILE A 76 18.51 1.45 13.05
CA ILE A 76 18.81 2.79 13.55
C ILE A 76 20.14 3.23 12.96
N HIS A 77 20.19 4.41 12.37
CA HIS A 77 21.41 5.06 11.91
C HIS A 77 22.01 5.93 13.02
N GLN A 78 23.32 6.20 12.96
CA GLN A 78 24.02 7.02 13.96
C GLN A 78 23.38 8.40 14.19
N ASP A 79 22.80 9.00 13.15
CA ASP A 79 22.10 10.30 13.20
C ASP A 79 20.73 10.24 13.91
N GLY A 80 20.32 9.07 14.42
CA GLY A 80 19.02 8.84 15.03
C GLY A 80 17.92 8.54 14.02
N ARG A 81 18.22 8.39 12.72
CA ARG A 81 17.24 7.96 11.74
C ARG A 81 16.86 6.51 11.97
N VAL A 82 15.55 6.27 12.08
CA VAL A 82 14.97 4.94 12.20
C VAL A 82 14.39 4.55 10.84
N LEU A 83 14.75 3.37 10.37
CA LEU A 83 14.12 2.68 9.25
C LEU A 83 13.32 1.50 9.80
N TYR A 84 12.01 1.55 9.63
CA TYR A 84 11.10 0.47 9.99
C TYR A 84 10.50 -0.14 8.73
N SER A 85 10.49 -1.47 8.66
CA SER A 85 9.89 -2.22 7.56
C SER A 85 9.02 -3.32 8.15
N SER A 86 7.77 -3.44 7.68
CA SER A 86 6.87 -4.52 8.05
C SER A 86 6.29 -5.16 6.80
N ARG A 87 6.21 -6.49 6.76
CA ARG A 87 5.35 -7.19 5.80
C ARG A 87 3.89 -7.09 6.27
N LEU A 88 2.99 -6.64 5.42
CA LEU A 88 1.57 -6.46 5.70
C LEU A 88 0.73 -7.14 4.62
N THR A 89 -0.34 -7.79 5.06
CA THR A 89 -1.47 -8.21 4.21
C THR A 89 -2.61 -7.24 4.50
N ILE A 90 -3.02 -6.47 3.50
CA ILE A 90 -4.00 -5.39 3.65
C ILE A 90 -5.23 -5.72 2.83
N LYS A 91 -6.40 -5.80 3.48
CA LYS A 91 -7.71 -5.87 2.82
C LYS A 91 -8.38 -4.50 2.88
N ALA A 92 -8.59 -3.87 1.74
CA ALA A 92 -9.12 -2.52 1.63
C ALA A 92 -10.40 -2.47 0.78
N GLY A 93 -11.26 -1.51 1.08
CA GLY A 93 -12.44 -1.21 0.30
C GLY A 93 -12.06 -0.53 -1.02
N CYS A 94 -12.62 -1.05 -2.11
CA CYS A 94 -12.53 -0.50 -3.45
C CYS A 94 -13.95 -0.35 -4.03
N PRO A 95 -14.53 0.86 -4.02
CA PRO A 95 -15.79 1.09 -4.70
C PRO A 95 -15.56 1.00 -6.22
N MET A 96 -16.05 -0.08 -6.83
CA MET A 96 -15.90 -0.35 -8.25
C MET A 96 -17.06 0.23 -9.05
N ASN A 97 -16.79 0.69 -10.28
CA ASN A 97 -17.84 1.00 -11.25
C ASN A 97 -17.96 -0.16 -12.24
N LEU A 98 -19.05 -0.93 -12.17
CA LEU A 98 -19.26 -2.15 -12.95
C LEU A 98 -20.19 -1.95 -14.17
N GLU A 99 -20.43 -0.70 -14.58
CA GLU A 99 -21.28 -0.38 -15.74
C GLU A 99 -20.81 -1.07 -17.03
N ASP A 100 -19.49 -1.15 -17.24
CA ASP A 100 -18.87 -1.73 -18.44
C ASP A 100 -18.38 -3.17 -18.22
N PHE A 101 -18.93 -3.91 -17.24
CA PHE A 101 -18.51 -5.29 -16.98
C PHE A 101 -18.69 -6.18 -18.23
N PRO A 102 -17.70 -7.02 -18.63
CA PRO A 102 -16.41 -7.29 -17.97
C PRO A 102 -15.23 -6.45 -18.51
N MET A 103 -15.46 -5.48 -19.38
CA MET A 103 -14.41 -4.66 -20.03
C MET A 103 -14.14 -3.35 -19.28
N ASP A 104 -14.17 -3.43 -17.95
CA ASP A 104 -14.09 -2.32 -17.02
C ASP A 104 -12.65 -2.01 -16.56
N ILE A 105 -12.44 -0.75 -16.14
CA ILE A 105 -11.21 -0.31 -15.46
C ILE A 105 -11.57 0.16 -14.06
N GLN A 106 -10.97 -0.48 -13.06
CA GLN A 106 -11.22 -0.20 -11.66
C GLN A 106 -10.11 0.63 -11.03
N LYS A 107 -10.51 1.54 -10.13
CA LYS A 107 -9.59 2.35 -9.33
C LYS A 107 -9.75 2.00 -7.86
N CYS A 108 -8.72 1.41 -7.26
CA CYS A 108 -8.80 0.85 -5.91
C CYS A 108 -7.81 1.52 -4.95
N PRO A 109 -8.16 2.68 -4.37
CA PRO A 109 -7.22 3.43 -3.55
C PRO A 109 -6.80 2.65 -2.29
N LEU A 110 -5.60 2.93 -1.81
CA LEU A 110 -5.20 2.65 -0.44
C LEU A 110 -5.01 3.97 0.30
N LYS A 111 -5.79 4.19 1.34
CA LYS A 111 -5.72 5.41 2.15
C LYS A 111 -5.17 5.07 3.52
N PHE A 112 -4.09 5.76 3.91
CA PHE A 112 -3.52 5.61 5.26
C PHE A 112 -3.02 6.95 5.79
N GLY A 113 -2.93 7.05 7.11
CA GLY A 113 -2.49 8.24 7.82
C GLY A 113 -2.31 7.95 9.30
N SER A 114 -2.11 9.00 10.09
CA SER A 114 -2.07 8.85 11.55
C SER A 114 -3.49 8.71 12.09
N PHE A 115 -3.66 7.89 13.12
CA PHE A 115 -4.93 7.74 13.79
C PHE A 115 -5.18 8.83 14.84
N GLY A 116 -4.17 9.12 15.69
CA GLY A 116 -4.28 10.01 16.83
C GLY A 116 -3.47 11.30 16.74
N TYR A 117 -2.52 11.40 15.80
CA TYR A 117 -1.73 12.61 15.59
C TYR A 117 -2.31 13.47 14.48
N THR A 118 -2.29 14.79 14.71
CA THR A 118 -2.70 15.76 13.69
C THR A 118 -1.49 16.20 12.85
N THR A 119 -1.72 17.05 11.86
CA THR A 119 -0.65 17.63 11.03
C THR A 119 0.30 18.54 11.80
N SER A 120 -0.05 18.97 13.03
CA SER A 120 0.91 19.68 13.90
C SER A 120 1.97 18.75 14.47
N ASP A 121 1.68 17.45 14.58
CA ASP A 121 2.53 16.50 15.29
C ASP A 121 3.23 15.55 14.32
N VAL A 122 2.50 15.03 13.32
CA VAL A 122 3.01 14.06 12.35
C VAL A 122 2.60 14.44 10.93
N ILE A 123 3.58 14.56 10.04
CA ILE A 123 3.38 14.79 8.61
C ILE A 123 3.99 13.63 7.83
N TYR A 124 3.16 12.90 7.07
CA TYR A 124 3.64 11.88 6.15
C TYR A 124 4.12 12.49 4.84
N ARG A 125 5.22 11.96 4.31
CA ARG A 125 5.77 12.32 3.00
C ARG A 125 6.31 11.08 2.31
N TRP A 126 6.13 11.00 0.99
CA TRP A 126 6.84 10.02 0.18
C TRP A 126 8.34 10.32 0.18
N ASN A 127 9.16 9.28 0.10
CA ASN A 127 10.59 9.45 -0.06
C ASN A 127 10.89 9.89 -1.51
N ASN A 128 11.60 11.00 -1.69
CA ASN A 128 11.93 11.53 -3.01
C ASN A 128 13.08 10.76 -3.71
N GLU A 129 13.88 10.00 -2.96
CA GLU A 129 15.01 9.24 -3.49
C GLU A 129 14.60 7.89 -4.10
N ARG A 130 13.35 7.45 -3.87
CA ARG A 130 12.86 6.13 -4.29
C ARG A 130 11.45 6.26 -4.84
N PRO A 131 11.02 5.35 -5.75
CA PRO A 131 9.62 5.28 -6.13
C PRO A 131 8.72 5.16 -4.89
N ALA A 132 7.67 5.99 -4.83
CA ALA A 132 6.70 5.98 -3.74
C ALA A 132 6.09 4.58 -3.55
N VAL A 133 5.79 3.91 -4.66
CA VAL A 133 5.34 2.52 -4.71
C VAL A 133 6.26 1.76 -5.66
N ALA A 134 6.84 0.67 -5.16
CA ALA A 134 7.58 -0.28 -5.99
C ALA A 134 6.76 -1.56 -6.12
N ILE A 135 6.65 -2.10 -7.33
CA ILE A 135 5.97 -3.36 -7.63
C ILE A 135 7.03 -4.44 -7.86
N ALA A 136 6.80 -5.64 -7.36
CA ALA A 136 7.68 -6.77 -7.63
C ALA A 136 7.57 -7.21 -9.10
N GLU A 137 8.69 -7.56 -9.74
CA GLU A 137 8.70 -8.07 -11.12
C GLU A 137 7.87 -9.35 -11.26
N ASP A 138 7.87 -10.18 -10.23
CA ASP A 138 7.11 -11.42 -10.12
C ASP A 138 5.70 -11.21 -9.54
N MET A 139 5.20 -9.96 -9.49
CA MET A 139 3.86 -9.70 -8.97
C MET A 139 2.82 -10.38 -9.85
N LYS A 140 2.03 -11.26 -9.25
CA LYS A 140 0.91 -11.95 -9.92
C LYS A 140 -0.42 -11.34 -9.50
N LEU A 141 -1.30 -11.21 -10.47
CA LEU A 141 -2.73 -10.99 -10.33
C LEU A 141 -3.44 -12.09 -11.14
N SER A 142 -4.59 -12.59 -10.65
CA SER A 142 -5.31 -13.68 -11.32
C SER A 142 -6.31 -13.20 -12.37
N GLN A 143 -7.05 -12.12 -12.10
CA GLN A 143 -8.20 -11.69 -12.91
C GLN A 143 -8.03 -10.29 -13.54
N PHE A 144 -7.04 -9.53 -13.09
CA PHE A 144 -6.81 -8.14 -13.49
C PHE A 144 -5.34 -7.93 -13.84
N ASP A 145 -5.09 -7.03 -14.77
CA ASP A 145 -3.77 -6.47 -15.00
C ASP A 145 -3.64 -5.11 -14.29
N LEU A 146 -2.51 -4.90 -13.63
CA LEU A 146 -2.18 -3.61 -13.04
C LEU A 146 -1.74 -2.64 -14.15
N VAL A 147 -2.54 -1.59 -14.37
CA VAL A 147 -2.28 -0.59 -15.42
C VAL A 147 -1.40 0.54 -14.90
N ASP A 148 -1.67 1.01 -13.68
CA ASP A 148 -0.98 2.17 -13.10
C ASP A 148 -1.01 2.15 -11.57
N CYS A 149 -0.06 2.82 -10.92
CA CYS A 149 0.05 2.97 -9.46
C CYS A 149 0.41 4.42 -9.08
N PRO A 150 -0.46 5.40 -9.35
CA PRO A 150 -0.20 6.77 -8.93
C PRO A 150 -0.16 6.85 -7.41
N ALA A 151 0.75 7.67 -6.89
CA ALA A 151 0.87 7.98 -5.47
C ALA A 151 0.73 9.49 -5.26
N GLY A 152 0.00 9.89 -4.22
CA GLY A 152 -0.23 11.28 -3.89
C GLY A 152 -0.32 11.50 -2.38
N ASN A 153 -0.20 12.75 -1.96
CA ASN A 153 -0.48 13.16 -0.59
C ASN A 153 -1.85 13.82 -0.53
N LEU A 154 -2.58 13.58 0.56
CA LEU A 154 -3.84 14.25 0.85
C LEU A 154 -3.81 14.69 2.32
N THR A 155 -4.16 15.95 2.56
CA THR A 155 -4.49 16.42 3.91
C THR A 155 -6.00 16.35 4.05
N ASP A 156 -6.46 15.39 4.84
CA ASP A 156 -7.88 15.24 5.14
C ASP A 156 -8.17 15.91 6.48
N VAL A 157 -9.13 16.84 6.52
CA VAL A 157 -9.60 17.43 7.78
C VAL A 157 -10.69 16.51 8.29
N VAL A 158 -10.30 15.50 9.07
CA VAL A 158 -11.28 14.63 9.73
C VAL A 158 -11.96 15.46 10.83
N TYR A 159 -13.11 16.06 10.49
CA TYR A 159 -14.01 16.60 11.51
C TYR A 159 -14.34 15.46 12.47
N LYS A 160 -14.13 15.68 13.78
CA LYS A 160 -14.65 14.78 14.82
C LYS A 160 -16.11 14.48 14.47
N ALA A 161 -16.39 13.20 14.21
CA ALA A 161 -17.62 12.77 13.57
C ALA A 161 -18.87 13.35 14.26
N SER A 162 -19.55 14.24 13.56
CA SER A 162 -20.99 14.42 13.64
C SER A 162 -21.55 14.35 12.21
N SER A 163 -21.98 13.15 11.82
CA SER A 163 -22.72 12.80 10.60
C SER A 163 -21.97 12.69 9.26
N PRO A 164 -22.48 11.87 8.32
CA PRO A 164 -21.72 11.19 7.29
C PRO A 164 -21.82 11.86 5.92
N PHE A 165 -20.99 11.38 4.99
CA PHE A 165 -20.87 11.76 3.58
C PHE A 165 -20.14 13.08 3.30
N ASP A 166 -18.85 12.96 2.98
CA ASP A 166 -18.35 13.46 1.69
C ASP A 166 -17.04 12.74 1.32
N ARG A 167 -17.00 12.13 0.13
CA ARG A 167 -15.84 11.37 -0.36
C ARG A 167 -15.36 11.93 -1.68
N TYR A 168 -14.23 12.62 -1.68
CA TYR A 168 -13.29 12.62 -2.80
C TYR A 168 -11.86 12.54 -2.28
N GLY A 169 -11.20 11.41 -2.52
CA GLY A 169 -9.77 11.25 -2.29
C GLY A 169 -9.17 10.54 -3.49
N LYS A 170 -8.17 11.16 -4.11
CA LYS A 170 -7.52 10.71 -5.35
C LYS A 170 -6.84 9.35 -5.19
N ASP A 171 -6.81 8.67 -6.32
CA ASP A 171 -6.66 7.23 -6.52
C ASP A 171 -5.25 6.71 -6.23
N MET A 172 -5.16 5.46 -5.78
CA MET A 172 -3.97 4.63 -5.91
C MET A 172 -4.42 3.38 -6.66
N GLY A 173 -3.67 2.97 -7.69
CA GLY A 173 -3.96 1.75 -8.47
C GLY A 173 -5.09 1.90 -9.50
N LYS A 174 -4.75 1.80 -10.79
CA LYS A 174 -5.71 1.48 -11.87
C LYS A 174 -5.50 0.03 -12.30
N MET A 175 -6.56 -0.76 -12.30
CA MET A 175 -6.54 -2.16 -12.72
C MET A 175 -7.53 -2.35 -13.86
N ARG A 176 -7.13 -3.07 -14.90
CA ARG A 176 -7.99 -3.44 -16.02
C ARG A 176 -8.28 -4.92 -15.91
N ARG A 177 -9.53 -5.33 -16.11
CA ARG A 177 -9.87 -6.75 -16.11
C ARG A 177 -9.27 -7.45 -17.33
N ASN A 178 -8.84 -8.70 -17.16
CA ASN A 178 -8.37 -9.50 -18.28
C ASN A 178 -9.59 -10.01 -19.06
N GLY A 179 -9.98 -9.26 -20.09
CA GLY A 179 -10.93 -9.71 -21.09
C GLY A 179 -10.32 -10.84 -21.94
N ASP A 180 -11.10 -11.88 -22.19
CA ASP A 180 -10.72 -13.13 -22.84
C ASP A 180 -9.70 -12.98 -23.98
N HIS A 181 -8.66 -13.82 -23.94
CA HIS A 181 -7.74 -14.10 -25.05
C HIS A 181 -8.40 -14.92 -26.18
N HIS A 182 -9.67 -14.63 -26.51
CA HIS A 182 -10.38 -15.28 -27.62
C HIS A 182 -10.98 -14.25 -28.56
N ARG A 183 -10.12 -13.73 -29.45
CA ARG A 183 -10.32 -13.53 -30.89
C ARG A 183 -9.43 -12.38 -31.35
N TYR A 184 -8.29 -12.74 -31.93
CA TYR A 184 -7.79 -12.22 -33.20
C TYR A 184 -6.65 -13.16 -33.62
N ASP A 185 -6.99 -14.40 -33.97
CA ASP A 185 -6.15 -15.13 -34.91
C ASP A 185 -6.49 -14.59 -36.30
N ASN A 186 -5.44 -14.11 -36.95
CA ASN A 186 -5.42 -13.58 -38.29
C ASN A 186 -6.01 -14.60 -39.28
N ASN A 187 -7.16 -14.28 -39.90
CA ASN A 187 -7.44 -14.77 -41.24
C ASN A 187 -6.63 -13.92 -42.22
N ASN A 188 -5.40 -14.33 -42.49
CA ASN A 188 -4.62 -13.91 -43.65
C ASN A 188 -3.58 -14.99 -43.98
N GLU A 189 -4.02 -15.94 -44.80
CA GLU A 189 -3.31 -17.02 -45.54
C GLU A 189 -4.47 -17.99 -45.89
N ASP A 190 -4.90 -18.31 -47.12
CA ASP A 190 -4.30 -18.38 -48.44
C ASP A 190 -5.41 -18.34 -49.49
N HIS A 191 -5.32 -17.46 -50.49
CA HIS A 191 -5.87 -17.75 -51.82
C HIS A 191 -4.92 -17.20 -52.88
N ASN A 192 -3.95 -18.06 -53.23
CA ASN A 192 -3.19 -17.99 -54.46
C ASN A 192 -3.49 -19.26 -55.26
N LYS A 193 -4.43 -19.16 -56.21
CA LYS A 193 -4.56 -19.98 -57.42
C LYS A 193 -5.32 -19.20 -58.47
#